data_AF-A0A920MWD4-F1
#
_entry.id   AF-A0A920MWD4-F1
#
_cell.length_a   1.000
_cell.length_b   1.000
_cell.length_c   1.000
_cell.angle_alpha   90.00
_cell.angle_beta   90.00
_cell.angle_gamma   90.00
#
_symmetry.space_group_name_H-M   'P 1'
#
loop_
_entity.id
_entity.type
_entity.pdbx_description
1 polymer ?
#
loop_
_entity_poly.entity_id
_entity_poly.type
_entity_poly.pdbx_seq_one_letter_code
_entity_poly.pdbx_strand_id
1 'polypeptide(L)'
;MLAGYAQGVGAAYAAATGDVAGAAAYGAAAAGAAAADFQTLMGVTPNIAHVTAQFLPSAGAFIPSDGANAMNVEKNDHTTRDVYEIGYKGQVGDGMVLGVDVWTTEVHDYIGALTNMSHSVIMAADGADYVAKLMTAMYGNANLTGFVNLLDSAAAGGNGNGIGADDLAAIVAGQVGMIPVGNVSPDHSPYGADMIFGYGKVTESFRLSGMDLSLNWYPSEDWSFWSAMSYINKDEISVPKLMKKVS
;
A
#
# COMPACT_ATOMS: atom_id res chain seq x y z
N MET A 1 17.30 -4.80 -22.92
CA MET A 1 16.65 -3.72 -23.68
C MET A 1 17.48 -3.26 -24.87
N LEU A 2 18.67 -2.69 -24.66
CA LEU A 2 19.47 -2.11 -25.75
C LEU A 2 19.83 -3.08 -26.90
N ALA A 3 20.24 -4.31 -26.59
CA ALA A 3 20.53 -5.32 -27.61
C ALA A 3 19.27 -5.73 -28.40
N GLY A 4 18.11 -5.81 -27.73
CA GLY A 4 16.82 -6.09 -28.39
C GLY A 4 16.38 -4.94 -29.30
N TYR A 5 16.61 -3.69 -28.86
CA TYR A 5 16.39 -2.51 -29.70
C TYR A 5 17.24 -2.55 -30.98
N ALA A 6 18.55 -2.82 -30.83
CA ALA A 6 19.48 -2.93 -31.95
C ALA A 6 19.03 -3.98 -32.97
N GLN A 7 18.59 -5.15 -32.51
CA GLN A 7 18.08 -6.21 -33.37
C GLN A 7 16.78 -5.80 -34.09
N GLY A 8 15.84 -5.17 -33.39
CA GLY A 8 14.58 -4.70 -33.98
C GLY A 8 14.79 -3.63 -35.05
N VAL A 9 15.63 -2.63 -34.77
CA VAL A 9 15.97 -1.57 -35.73
C VAL A 9 16.74 -2.13 -36.93
N GLY A 10 17.69 -3.03 -36.70
CA GLY A 10 18.42 -3.72 -37.77
C GLY A 10 17.50 -4.54 -38.67
N ALA A 11 16.56 -5.28 -38.09
CA ALA A 11 15.58 -6.05 -38.86
C ALA A 11 14.64 -5.14 -39.67
N ALA A 12 14.18 -4.03 -39.10
CA ALA A 12 13.37 -3.04 -39.81
C ALA A 12 14.13 -2.39 -40.97
N TYR A 13 15.42 -2.09 -40.78
CA TYR A 13 16.30 -1.59 -41.83
C TYR A 13 16.44 -2.60 -42.97
N ALA A 14 16.77 -3.86 -42.68
CA ALA A 14 16.85 -4.92 -43.69
C ALA A 14 15.54 -5.08 -44.47
N ALA A 15 14.40 -5.03 -43.78
CA ALA A 15 13.09 -5.14 -44.41
C ALA A 15 12.79 -3.96 -45.34
N ALA A 16 13.20 -2.75 -44.96
CA ALA A 16 12.95 -1.53 -45.74
C ALA A 16 13.89 -1.36 -46.93
N THR A 17 15.16 -1.79 -46.81
CA THR A 17 16.22 -1.54 -47.80
C THR A 17 16.64 -2.78 -48.60
N GLY A 18 16.33 -3.98 -48.09
CA GLY A 18 16.87 -5.24 -48.59
C GLY A 18 18.32 -5.52 -48.17
N ASP A 19 18.98 -4.62 -47.43
CA ASP A 19 20.37 -4.80 -46.98
C ASP A 19 20.45 -5.59 -45.68
N VAL A 20 20.55 -6.92 -45.80
CA VAL A 20 20.71 -7.84 -44.68
C VAL A 20 22.13 -7.79 -44.10
N ALA A 21 23.14 -7.41 -44.89
CA ALA A 21 24.54 -7.40 -44.46
C ALA A 21 24.85 -6.18 -43.56
N GLY A 22 24.29 -5.01 -43.90
CA GLY A 22 24.44 -3.78 -43.11
C GLY A 22 23.50 -3.68 -41.90
N ALA A 23 22.46 -4.50 -41.85
CA ALA A 23 21.41 -4.46 -40.82
C ALA A 23 21.93 -4.50 -39.37
N ALA A 24 22.87 -5.39 -39.07
CA ALA A 24 23.42 -5.50 -37.72
C ALA A 24 24.23 -4.25 -37.32
N ALA A 25 25.02 -3.69 -38.26
CA ALA A 25 25.80 -2.49 -38.02
C ALA A 25 24.89 -1.25 -37.87
N TYR A 26 23.84 -1.14 -38.70
CA TYR A 26 22.85 -0.08 -38.60
C TYR A 26 22.11 -0.13 -37.25
N GLY A 27 21.63 -1.31 -36.86
CA GLY A 27 20.98 -1.52 -35.57
C GLY A 27 21.88 -1.18 -34.38
N ALA A 28 23.15 -1.59 -34.42
CA ALA A 28 24.13 -1.25 -33.38
C ALA A 28 24.40 0.26 -33.30
N ALA A 29 24.53 0.94 -34.43
CA ALA A 29 24.73 2.38 -34.49
C ALA A 29 23.50 3.15 -33.95
N ALA A 30 22.30 2.74 -34.36
CA ALA A 30 21.05 3.33 -33.88
C ALA A 30 20.88 3.14 -32.36
N ALA A 31 21.18 1.95 -31.85
CA ALA A 31 21.16 1.70 -30.41
C ALA A 31 22.20 2.54 -29.65
N GLY A 32 23.41 2.68 -30.17
CA GLY A 32 24.43 3.56 -29.59
C GLY A 32 23.99 5.02 -29.51
N ALA A 33 23.38 5.54 -30.59
CA ALA A 33 22.82 6.88 -30.61
C ALA A 33 21.66 7.05 -29.63
N ALA A 34 20.70 6.11 -29.61
CA ALA A 34 19.56 6.14 -28.69
C ALA A 34 20.00 6.08 -27.23
N ALA A 35 21.04 5.30 -26.90
CA ALA A 35 21.60 5.26 -25.55
C ALA A 35 22.24 6.59 -25.14
N ALA A 36 22.96 7.26 -26.03
CA ALA A 36 23.53 8.58 -25.76
C ALA A 36 22.46 9.66 -25.57
N ASP A 37 21.44 9.65 -26.44
CA ASP A 37 20.29 10.56 -26.33
C ASP A 37 19.49 10.30 -25.05
N PHE A 38 19.32 9.03 -24.67
CA PHE A 38 18.65 8.65 -23.43
C PHE A 38 19.39 9.17 -22.19
N GLN A 39 20.73 9.17 -22.18
CA GLN A 39 21.48 9.78 -21.07
C GLN A 39 21.22 11.28 -20.94
N THR A 40 20.99 11.97 -22.07
CA THR A 40 20.60 13.38 -22.06
C THR A 40 19.14 13.55 -21.59
N LEU A 41 18.25 12.65 -22.01
CA LEU A 41 16.86 12.62 -21.55
C LEU A 41 16.75 12.44 -20.03
N MET A 42 17.63 11.63 -19.43
CA MET A 42 17.68 11.46 -17.96
C MET A 42 18.10 12.73 -17.20
N GLY A 43 18.59 13.76 -17.89
CA GLY A 43 18.81 15.09 -17.32
C GLY A 43 17.54 15.95 -17.20
N VAL A 44 16.42 15.52 -17.80
CA VAL A 44 15.11 16.16 -17.63
C VAL A 44 14.60 15.85 -16.24
N THR A 45 14.22 16.88 -15.48
CA THR A 45 13.74 16.73 -14.11
C THR A 45 12.24 17.03 -13.97
N PRO A 46 11.50 16.22 -13.20
CA PRO A 46 10.12 16.55 -12.81
C PRO A 46 10.08 17.79 -11.93
N ASN A 47 8.94 18.47 -11.89
CA ASN A 47 8.67 19.39 -10.78
C ASN A 47 8.54 18.58 -9.49
N ILE A 48 9.22 19.03 -8.44
CA ILE A 48 9.20 18.40 -7.11
C ILE A 48 8.41 19.28 -6.15
N ALA A 49 7.41 18.69 -5.52
CA ALA A 49 6.69 19.25 -4.39
C ALA A 49 7.06 18.53 -3.10
N HIS A 50 6.72 19.14 -1.98
CA HIS A 50 6.71 18.47 -0.68
C HIS A 50 5.27 18.15 -0.30
N VAL A 51 5.02 16.90 0.06
CA VAL A 51 3.71 16.44 0.53
C VAL A 51 3.87 15.70 1.84
N THR A 52 2.79 15.61 2.60
CA THR A 52 2.76 14.85 3.83
C THR A 52 2.34 13.41 3.59
N ALA A 53 3.06 12.46 4.17
CA ALA A 53 2.75 11.04 4.13
C ALA A 53 3.05 10.41 5.49
N GLN A 54 2.51 9.22 5.76
CA GLN A 54 2.85 8.45 6.94
C GLN A 54 3.46 7.13 6.54
N PHE A 55 4.54 6.74 7.21
CA PHE A 55 5.09 5.40 7.02
C PHE A 55 4.16 4.36 7.62
N LEU A 56 3.80 3.35 6.83
CA LEU A 56 3.04 2.18 7.24
C LEU A 56 3.98 0.96 7.25
N PRO A 57 4.42 0.47 8.43
CA PRO A 57 5.40 -0.61 8.52
C PRO A 57 4.97 -1.90 7.84
N SER A 58 3.67 -2.24 7.89
CA SER A 58 3.14 -3.46 7.25
C SER A 58 3.24 -3.44 5.73
N ALA A 59 3.23 -2.25 5.12
CA ALA A 59 3.41 -2.07 3.68
C ALA A 59 4.88 -1.76 3.29
N GLY A 60 5.74 -1.46 4.27
CA GLY A 60 7.09 -0.97 4.02
C GLY A 60 7.12 0.32 3.19
N ALA A 61 6.07 1.13 3.27
CA ALA A 61 5.85 2.26 2.36
C ALA A 61 5.24 3.49 3.06
N PHE A 62 5.42 4.65 2.45
CA PHE A 62 4.72 5.89 2.83
C PHE A 62 3.36 5.93 2.15
N ILE A 63 2.31 6.20 2.92
CA ILE A 63 0.95 6.41 2.44
C ILE A 63 0.59 7.90 2.55
N PRO A 64 -0.12 8.48 1.56
CA PRO A 64 -0.55 9.88 1.62
C PRO A 64 -1.28 10.19 2.93
N SER A 65 -0.99 11.36 3.51
CA SER A 65 -1.60 11.81 4.75
C SER A 65 -1.86 13.30 4.73
N ASP A 66 -2.76 13.79 5.56
CA ASP A 66 -3.03 15.22 5.73
C ASP A 66 -2.29 15.77 6.96
N GLY A 67 -0.96 15.83 6.87
CA GLY A 67 -0.14 16.33 7.97
C GLY A 67 -0.30 17.83 8.20
N ALA A 68 -0.76 18.59 7.20
CA ALA A 68 -1.03 20.01 7.33
C ALA A 68 -2.22 20.29 8.27
N ASN A 69 -3.21 19.40 8.29
CA ASN A 69 -4.34 19.46 9.22
C ASN A 69 -4.26 18.37 10.31
N ALA A 70 -3.05 17.92 10.66
CA ALA A 70 -2.87 16.95 11.73
C ALA A 70 -3.50 17.49 13.02
N MET A 71 -4.48 16.75 13.54
CA MET A 71 -5.14 17.10 14.79
C MET A 71 -4.30 16.66 15.98
N ASN A 72 -4.44 17.38 17.09
CA ASN A 72 -3.86 16.94 18.35
C ASN A 72 -4.41 15.56 18.71
N VAL A 73 -3.50 14.63 18.96
CA VAL A 73 -3.84 13.31 19.48
C VAL A 73 -4.05 13.46 20.98
N GLU A 74 -5.27 13.18 21.42
CA GLU A 74 -5.60 13.18 22.84
C GLU A 74 -4.83 12.09 23.60
N LYS A 75 -4.63 12.31 24.89
CA LYS A 75 -4.06 11.29 25.77
C LYS A 75 -4.97 10.06 25.78
N ASN A 76 -4.37 8.87 25.70
CA ASN A 76 -5.11 7.63 25.90
C ASN A 76 -5.71 7.58 27.30
N ASP A 77 -6.98 7.18 27.35
CA ASP A 77 -7.65 6.73 28.57
C ASP A 77 -7.73 5.20 28.57
N HIS A 78 -8.11 4.63 29.70
CA HIS A 78 -8.28 3.19 29.86
C HIS A 78 -9.42 2.67 28.96
N THR A 79 -9.19 1.51 28.33
CA THR A 79 -10.26 0.78 27.66
C THR A 79 -11.24 0.22 28.68
N THR A 80 -12.51 0.59 28.57
CA THR A 80 -13.58 0.11 29.44
C THR A 80 -14.44 -0.93 28.71
N ARG A 81 -14.88 -1.95 29.44
CA ARG A 81 -15.71 -3.03 28.90
C ARG A 81 -16.92 -3.26 29.80
N ASP A 82 -18.09 -3.00 29.25
CA ASP A 82 -19.36 -3.27 29.90
C ASP A 82 -19.91 -4.59 29.39
N VAL A 83 -19.88 -5.61 30.25
CA VAL A 83 -20.28 -6.97 29.90
C VAL A 83 -21.63 -7.28 30.54
N TYR A 84 -22.56 -7.75 29.71
CA TYR A 84 -23.82 -8.33 30.14
C TYR A 84 -23.85 -9.78 29.67
N GLU A 85 -23.99 -10.70 30.60
CA GLU A 85 -24.04 -12.14 30.34
C GLU A 85 -25.24 -12.75 31.06
N ILE A 86 -25.95 -13.63 30.37
CA ILE A 86 -26.96 -14.49 30.95
C ILE A 86 -26.65 -15.93 30.59
N GLY A 87 -26.59 -16.77 31.62
CA GLY A 87 -26.19 -18.16 31.50
C GLY A 87 -27.20 -19.11 32.13
N TYR A 88 -27.31 -20.30 31.56
CA TYR A 88 -27.96 -21.45 32.16
C TYR A 88 -27.01 -22.64 32.10
N LYS A 89 -26.84 -23.33 33.24
CA LYS A 89 -26.15 -24.61 33.29
C LYS A 89 -26.96 -25.57 34.14
N GLY A 90 -27.32 -26.71 33.57
CA GLY A 90 -28.12 -27.68 34.29
C GLY A 90 -28.26 -29.00 33.59
N GLN A 91 -28.68 -29.99 34.37
CA GLN A 91 -29.14 -31.25 33.83
C GLN A 91 -30.49 -31.04 33.14
N VAL A 92 -30.57 -31.39 31.86
CA VAL A 92 -31.75 -31.20 31.01
C VAL A 92 -32.41 -32.53 30.62
N GLY A 93 -31.76 -33.65 30.95
CA GLY A 93 -32.25 -35.00 30.74
C GLY A 93 -31.41 -36.02 31.51
N ASP A 94 -31.79 -37.29 31.45
CA ASP A 94 -31.00 -38.34 32.07
C ASP A 94 -29.63 -38.45 31.37
N GLY A 95 -28.57 -38.44 32.17
CA GLY A 95 -27.20 -38.35 31.67
C GLY A 95 -26.88 -37.13 30.80
N MET A 96 -27.68 -36.05 30.76
CA MET A 96 -27.44 -34.90 29.87
C MET A 96 -27.35 -33.56 30.62
N VAL A 97 -26.20 -32.89 30.50
CA VAL A 97 -25.95 -31.56 31.05
C VAL A 97 -25.72 -30.57 29.93
N LEU A 98 -26.55 -29.53 29.88
CA LEU A 98 -26.47 -28.43 28.93
C LEU A 98 -26.00 -27.17 29.65
N GLY A 99 -25.04 -26.47 29.04
CA GLY A 99 -24.66 -25.11 29.36
C GLY A 99 -24.93 -24.20 28.15
N VAL A 100 -25.55 -23.05 28.40
CA VAL A 100 -25.80 -22.00 27.40
C VAL A 100 -25.49 -20.66 28.05
N ASP A 101 -24.56 -19.92 27.47
CA ASP A 101 -24.24 -18.56 27.89
C ASP A 101 -24.42 -17.64 26.69
N VAL A 102 -25.18 -16.56 26.88
CA VAL A 102 -25.36 -15.50 25.86
C VAL A 102 -24.82 -14.22 26.46
N TRP A 103 -23.93 -13.57 25.73
CA TRP A 103 -23.25 -12.39 26.23
C TRP A 103 -23.22 -11.27 25.20
N THR A 104 -23.14 -10.05 25.72
CA THR A 104 -22.82 -8.85 24.96
C THR A 104 -21.81 -8.02 25.74
N THR A 105 -20.78 -7.55 25.05
CA THR A 105 -19.76 -6.65 25.58
C THR A 105 -19.77 -5.37 24.77
N GLU A 106 -19.94 -4.23 25.43
CA GLU A 106 -19.68 -2.92 24.86
C GLU A 106 -18.26 -2.48 25.25
N VAL A 107 -17.45 -2.12 24.25
CA VAL A 107 -16.06 -1.72 24.42
C VAL A 107 -15.96 -0.23 24.12
N HIS A 108 -15.43 0.53 25.08
CA HIS A 108 -15.21 1.97 25.01
C HIS A 108 -13.71 2.25 24.99
N ASP A 109 -13.30 3.32 24.29
CA ASP A 109 -11.93 3.83 24.34
C ASP A 109 -10.87 2.75 24.07
N TYR A 110 -11.10 1.94 23.03
CA TYR A 110 -10.23 0.82 22.71
C TYR A 110 -8.85 1.30 22.28
N ILE A 111 -7.81 0.90 23.03
CA ILE A 111 -6.42 1.19 22.68
C ILE A 111 -5.98 0.16 21.62
N GLY A 112 -5.63 0.67 20.44
CA GLY A 112 -5.21 -0.14 19.30
C GLY A 112 -3.76 -0.63 19.40
N ALA A 113 -3.24 -1.13 18.27
CA ALA A 113 -1.84 -1.52 18.15
C ALA A 113 -0.90 -0.30 18.05
N LEU A 114 0.41 -0.53 18.20
CA LEU A 114 1.43 0.49 17.99
C LEU A 114 1.45 0.87 16.51
N THR A 115 1.19 2.15 16.21
CA THR A 115 1.20 2.68 14.83
C THR A 115 2.09 3.92 14.75
N ASN A 116 2.58 4.23 13.55
CA ASN A 116 3.21 5.51 13.31
C ASN A 116 2.16 6.62 13.47
N MET A 117 2.45 7.59 14.34
CA MET A 117 1.59 8.74 14.60
C MET A 117 2.15 10.03 13.98
N SER A 118 3.43 10.01 13.59
CA SER A 118 4.08 11.13 12.92
C SER A 118 3.78 11.14 11.43
N HIS A 119 3.45 12.32 10.93
CA HIS A 119 3.50 12.62 9.52
C HIS A 119 4.94 12.91 9.11
N SER A 120 5.35 12.38 7.97
CA SER A 120 6.60 12.67 7.29
C SER A 120 6.34 13.62 6.14
N VAL A 121 7.29 14.52 5.89
CA VAL A 121 7.33 15.28 4.64
C VAL A 121 8.17 14.48 3.66
N ILE A 122 7.57 14.10 2.54
CA ILE A 122 8.23 13.37 1.46
C ILE A 122 8.30 14.26 0.22
N MET A 123 9.28 14.00 -0.65
CA MET A 123 9.26 14.55 -1.99
C MET A 123 8.15 13.88 -2.80
N ALA A 124 7.46 14.63 -3.64
CA ALA A 124 6.54 14.11 -4.63
C ALA A 124 6.86 14.74 -5.99
N ALA A 125 7.11 13.90 -6.98
CA ALA A 125 7.27 14.34 -8.35
C ALA A 125 5.89 14.44 -9.02
N ASP A 126 5.67 15.52 -9.76
CA ASP A 126 4.51 15.63 -10.64
C ASP A 126 4.72 14.77 -11.90
N GLY A 127 4.10 13.59 -11.91
CA GLY A 127 4.21 12.66 -13.03
C GLY A 127 3.69 13.23 -14.34
N ALA A 128 2.61 14.02 -14.32
CA ALA A 128 2.01 14.56 -15.54
C ALA A 128 2.90 15.65 -16.17
N ASP A 129 3.45 16.54 -15.35
CA ASP A 129 4.48 17.50 -15.78
C ASP A 129 5.70 16.76 -16.34
N TYR A 130 6.12 15.68 -15.70
CA TYR A 130 7.30 14.96 -16.13
C TYR A 130 7.10 14.29 -17.49
N VAL A 131 5.96 13.65 -17.74
CA VAL A 131 5.60 13.12 -19.06
C VAL A 131 5.66 14.22 -20.11
N ALA A 132 5.07 15.39 -19.85
CA ALA A 132 5.08 16.50 -20.81
C ALA A 132 6.51 16.97 -21.14
N LYS A 133 7.39 17.07 -20.13
CA LYS A 133 8.80 17.44 -20.32
C LYS A 133 9.59 16.37 -21.08
N LEU A 134 9.38 15.09 -20.77
CA LEU A 134 10.01 13.97 -21.50
C LEU A 134 9.58 13.97 -22.96
N MET A 135 8.27 14.08 -23.23
CA MET A 135 7.74 14.14 -24.60
C MET A 135 8.27 15.36 -25.37
N THR A 136 8.43 16.50 -24.70
CA THR A 136 9.05 17.70 -25.29
C THR A 136 10.52 17.45 -25.64
N ALA A 137 11.29 16.84 -24.75
CA ALA A 137 12.70 16.53 -24.96
C ALA A 137 12.92 15.46 -26.05
N MET A 138 11.95 14.56 -26.22
CA MET A 138 11.99 13.51 -27.26
C MET A 138 11.49 13.98 -28.62
N TYR A 139 10.87 15.16 -28.70
CA TYR A 139 10.22 15.65 -29.92
C TYR A 139 11.19 15.71 -31.10
N GLY A 140 10.81 15.08 -32.20
CA GLY A 140 11.63 15.01 -33.43
C GLY A 140 12.72 13.94 -33.41
N ASN A 141 12.94 13.24 -32.29
CA ASN A 141 13.91 12.14 -32.20
C ASN A 141 13.20 10.78 -32.22
N ALA A 142 12.96 10.25 -33.41
CA ALA A 142 12.29 8.96 -33.61
C ALA A 142 13.08 7.78 -33.05
N ASN A 143 14.42 7.86 -33.05
CA ASN A 143 15.30 6.81 -32.53
C ASN A 143 15.20 6.73 -31.00
N LEU A 144 15.31 7.87 -30.31
CA LEU A 144 15.07 7.94 -28.86
C LEU A 144 13.65 7.52 -28.50
N THR A 145 12.65 8.00 -29.24
CA THR A 145 11.24 7.64 -29.02
C THR A 145 11.00 6.14 -29.15
N GLY A 146 11.55 5.52 -30.19
CA GLY A 146 11.47 4.07 -30.36
C GLY A 146 12.14 3.28 -29.23
N PHE A 147 13.25 3.80 -28.69
CA PHE A 147 13.94 3.16 -27.56
C PHE A 147 13.16 3.29 -26.25
N VAL A 148 12.66 4.49 -25.93
CA VAL A 148 11.85 4.74 -24.72
C VAL A 148 10.55 3.95 -24.77
N ASN A 149 9.92 3.80 -25.94
CA ASN A 149 8.71 2.99 -26.12
C ASN A 149 8.89 1.49 -25.83
N LEU A 150 10.11 1.00 -25.61
CA LEU A 150 10.30 -0.35 -25.07
C LEU A 150 9.78 -0.48 -23.63
N LEU A 151 9.73 0.63 -22.88
CA LEU A 151 9.20 0.69 -21.52
C LEU A 151 7.69 0.47 -21.45
N ASP A 152 6.96 0.76 -22.54
CA ASP A 152 5.51 0.52 -22.66
C ASP A 152 5.15 -0.98 -22.64
N SER A 153 6.13 -1.86 -22.90
CA SER A 153 5.90 -3.29 -22.84
C SER A 153 5.66 -3.78 -21.40
N ALA A 154 4.70 -4.69 -21.23
CA ALA A 154 4.46 -5.37 -19.96
C ALA A 154 5.72 -6.06 -19.38
N ALA A 155 6.63 -6.52 -20.25
CA ALA A 155 7.91 -7.10 -19.85
C ALA A 155 8.86 -6.09 -19.17
N ALA A 156 8.69 -4.79 -19.46
CA ALA A 156 9.39 -3.69 -18.83
C ALA A 156 8.59 -3.05 -17.67
N GLY A 157 7.42 -3.59 -17.35
CA GLY A 157 6.51 -3.04 -16.33
C GLY A 157 5.56 -1.97 -16.86
N GLY A 158 5.50 -1.76 -18.18
CA GLY A 158 4.63 -0.76 -18.79
C GLY A 158 3.18 -1.20 -18.97
N ASN A 159 2.33 -0.24 -19.32
CA ASN A 159 0.88 -0.40 -19.37
C ASN A 159 0.32 -0.70 -20.78
N GLY A 160 1.13 -0.63 -21.84
CA GLY A 160 0.74 -0.95 -23.22
C GLY A 160 -0.16 0.09 -23.88
N ASN A 161 -0.11 1.35 -23.43
CA ASN A 161 -0.90 2.45 -23.97
C ASN A 161 -0.27 3.10 -25.23
N GLY A 162 0.94 2.65 -25.61
CA GLY A 162 1.69 3.14 -26.76
C GLY A 162 2.64 4.30 -26.47
N ILE A 163 2.84 4.69 -25.21
CA ILE A 163 3.65 5.84 -24.81
C ILE A 163 4.65 5.40 -23.72
N GLY A 164 5.90 5.10 -24.09
CA GLY A 164 6.90 4.70 -23.08
C GLY A 164 7.32 5.83 -22.11
N ALA A 165 6.97 7.08 -22.43
CA ALA A 165 7.31 8.24 -21.61
C ALA A 165 6.53 8.28 -20.29
N ASP A 166 5.27 7.82 -20.23
CA ASP A 166 4.56 7.73 -18.96
C ASP A 166 5.03 6.58 -18.08
N ASP A 167 5.48 5.46 -18.66
CA ASP A 167 6.10 4.40 -17.86
C ASP A 167 7.45 4.85 -17.29
N LEU A 168 8.28 5.53 -18.10
CA LEU A 168 9.53 6.14 -17.62
C LEU A 168 9.24 7.15 -16.49
N ALA A 169 8.26 8.03 -16.71
CA ALA A 169 7.87 9.01 -15.71
C ALA A 169 7.35 8.35 -14.43
N ALA A 170 6.54 7.30 -14.53
CA ALA A 170 6.02 6.57 -13.39
C ALA A 170 7.14 5.90 -12.57
N ILE A 171 8.15 5.31 -13.23
CA ILE A 171 9.30 4.71 -12.56
C ILE A 171 10.07 5.77 -11.76
N VAL A 172 10.45 6.88 -12.41
CA VAL A 172 11.27 7.93 -11.77
C VAL A 172 10.46 8.68 -10.71
N ALA A 173 9.24 9.13 -11.04
CA ALA A 173 8.39 9.86 -10.11
C ALA A 173 8.00 9.00 -8.91
N GLY A 174 7.76 7.69 -9.11
CA GLY A 174 7.53 6.73 -8.05
C GLY A 174 8.71 6.59 -7.10
N GLN A 175 9.95 6.60 -7.61
CA GLN A 175 11.15 6.57 -6.77
C GLN A 175 11.33 7.88 -5.99
N VAL A 176 11.08 9.04 -6.61
CA VAL A 176 11.15 10.33 -5.93
C VAL A 176 10.08 10.44 -4.83
N GLY A 177 8.90 9.88 -5.08
CA GLY A 177 7.76 9.78 -4.14
C GLY A 177 8.06 9.07 -2.81
N MET A 178 9.24 8.45 -2.67
CA MET A 178 9.62 7.66 -1.50
C MET A 178 10.74 8.27 -0.67
N ILE A 179 11.19 9.49 -0.99
CA ILE A 179 12.30 10.15 -0.31
C ILE A 179 11.77 11.02 0.84
N PRO A 180 11.90 10.60 2.12
CA PRO A 180 11.58 11.45 3.25
C PRO A 180 12.62 12.57 3.40
N VAL A 181 12.15 13.80 3.58
CA VAL A 181 12.99 14.98 3.83
C VAL A 181 12.91 15.48 5.28
N GLY A 182 11.93 14.98 6.04
CA GLY A 182 11.79 15.28 7.46
C GLY A 182 10.49 14.74 8.04
N ASN A 183 10.30 14.90 9.35
CA ASN A 183 9.05 14.58 10.03
C ASN A 183 8.41 15.83 10.64
N VAL A 184 7.09 15.82 10.66
CA VAL A 184 6.27 16.74 11.43
C VAL A 184 6.32 16.28 12.88
N SER A 185 6.93 17.11 13.73
CA SER A 185 7.11 16.85 15.16
C SER A 185 6.23 17.77 16.01
N PRO A 186 5.74 17.31 17.17
CA PRO A 186 5.10 18.21 18.15
C PRO A 186 6.04 19.33 18.61
N ASP A 187 5.48 20.50 18.92
CA ASP A 187 6.20 21.74 19.31
C ASP A 187 7.19 21.58 20.49
N HIS A 188 7.03 20.54 21.32
CA HIS A 188 7.86 20.26 22.49
C HIS A 188 8.53 18.88 22.45
N SER A 189 8.74 18.29 21.26
CA SER A 189 9.47 17.03 21.15
C SER A 189 10.96 17.22 21.49
N PRO A 190 11.52 16.54 22.50
CA PRO A 190 12.96 16.56 22.75
C PRO A 190 13.74 15.75 21.70
N TYR A 191 13.02 15.00 20.84
CA TYR A 191 13.58 14.05 19.86
C TYR A 191 13.65 14.64 18.43
N GLY A 192 13.40 15.94 18.25
CA GLY A 192 13.49 16.59 16.94
C GLY A 192 12.57 15.94 15.89
N ALA A 193 13.07 15.81 14.65
CA ALA A 193 12.35 15.29 13.48
C ALA A 193 12.26 13.75 13.44
N ASP A 194 12.12 13.08 14.59
CA ASP A 194 11.97 11.62 14.66
C ASP A 194 10.55 11.16 14.29
N MET A 195 10.44 9.91 13.83
CA MET A 195 9.15 9.25 13.66
C MET A 195 8.64 8.75 15.01
N ILE A 196 7.46 9.20 15.42
CA ILE A 196 6.85 8.84 16.70
C ILE A 196 5.87 7.69 16.47
N PHE A 197 6.13 6.58 17.15
CA PHE A 197 5.21 5.47 17.24
C PHE A 197 4.46 5.51 18.57
N GLY A 198 3.16 5.30 18.52
CA GLY A 198 2.32 5.31 19.70
C GLY A 198 1.06 4.47 19.51
N TYR A 199 0.36 4.26 20.61
CA TYR A 199 -0.91 3.55 20.61
C TYR A 199 -2.03 4.56 20.41
N GLY A 200 -2.80 4.42 19.33
CA GLY A 200 -3.99 5.23 19.09
C GLY A 200 -5.20 4.70 19.87
N LYS A 201 -6.11 5.60 20.24
CA LYS A 201 -7.39 5.26 20.86
C LYS A 201 -8.53 5.34 19.83
N VAL A 202 -9.37 4.32 19.80
CA VAL A 202 -10.64 4.34 19.07
C VAL A 202 -11.70 4.95 20.00
N THR A 203 -12.11 6.18 19.69
CA THR A 203 -13.10 6.91 20.50
C THR A 203 -14.52 6.39 20.30
N GLU A 204 -14.82 5.84 19.13
CA GLU A 204 -16.12 5.23 18.87
C GLU A 204 -16.23 3.87 19.57
N SER A 205 -17.24 3.75 20.42
CA SER A 205 -17.52 2.51 21.14
C SER A 205 -18.09 1.46 20.19
N PHE A 206 -17.76 0.20 20.41
CA PHE A 206 -18.27 -0.90 19.61
C PHE A 206 -18.78 -2.05 20.48
N ARG A 207 -19.77 -2.76 19.95
CA ARG A 207 -20.40 -3.89 20.62
C ARG A 207 -20.03 -5.22 19.96
N LEU A 208 -19.66 -6.19 20.79
CA LEU A 208 -19.45 -7.59 20.45
C LEU A 208 -20.53 -8.41 21.18
N SER A 209 -21.12 -9.38 20.51
CA SER A 209 -22.08 -10.28 21.14
C SER A 209 -21.81 -11.70 20.70
N GLY A 210 -22.04 -12.65 21.59
CA GLY A 210 -21.76 -14.05 21.33
C GLY A 210 -22.61 -14.99 22.15
N MET A 211 -22.44 -16.27 21.85
CA MET A 211 -23.11 -17.37 22.52
C MET A 211 -22.15 -18.55 22.64
N ASP A 212 -22.11 -19.13 23.82
CA ASP A 212 -21.35 -20.32 24.14
C ASP A 212 -22.30 -21.45 24.54
N LEU A 213 -22.16 -22.60 23.91
CA LEU A 213 -22.96 -23.81 24.14
C LEU A 213 -22.03 -24.94 24.56
N SER A 214 -22.42 -25.67 25.59
CA SER A 214 -21.74 -26.89 26.02
C SER A 214 -22.75 -28.02 26.30
N LEU A 215 -22.44 -29.22 25.86
CA LEU A 215 -23.25 -30.41 26.07
C LEU A 215 -22.34 -31.54 26.56
N ASN A 216 -22.68 -32.10 27.72
CA ASN A 216 -22.17 -33.39 28.16
C ASN A 216 -23.32 -34.38 28.13
N TRP A 217 -23.13 -35.52 27.47
CA TRP A 217 -24.14 -36.57 27.36
C TRP A 217 -23.54 -37.94 27.66
N TYR A 218 -24.14 -38.64 28.61
CA TYR A 218 -23.75 -39.95 29.12
C TYR A 218 -24.89 -40.93 28.85
N PRO A 219 -25.04 -41.45 27.62
CA PRO A 219 -26.12 -42.37 27.29
C PRO A 219 -26.01 -43.73 27.99
N SER A 220 -24.83 -44.09 28.53
CA SER A 220 -24.61 -45.29 29.34
C SER A 220 -23.34 -45.15 30.20
N GLU A 221 -23.05 -46.12 31.06
CA GLU A 221 -21.81 -46.16 31.86
C GLU A 221 -20.53 -46.30 31.01
N ASP A 222 -20.67 -46.83 29.79
CA ASP A 222 -19.55 -47.09 28.88
C ASP A 222 -19.30 -45.96 27.87
N TRP A 223 -20.28 -45.07 27.67
CA TRP A 223 -20.24 -44.06 26.62
C TRP A 223 -20.48 -42.66 27.17
N SER A 224 -19.55 -41.76 26.85
CA SER A 224 -19.67 -40.33 27.11
C SER A 224 -19.39 -39.52 25.84
N PHE A 225 -20.18 -38.47 25.65
CA PHE A 225 -20.06 -37.53 24.55
C PHE A 225 -19.96 -36.13 25.11
N TRP A 226 -19.07 -35.35 24.53
CA TRP A 226 -18.92 -33.93 24.84
C TRP A 226 -18.93 -33.13 23.54
N SER A 227 -19.63 -32.00 23.57
CA SER A 227 -19.63 -31.01 22.51
C SER A 227 -19.56 -29.61 23.09
N ALA A 228 -18.82 -28.73 22.43
CA ALA A 228 -18.86 -27.30 22.69
C ALA A 228 -18.92 -26.54 21.37
N MET A 229 -19.66 -25.43 21.37
CA MET A 229 -19.78 -24.52 20.24
C MET A 229 -19.74 -23.09 20.76
N SER A 230 -18.98 -22.23 20.07
CA SER A 230 -18.96 -20.80 20.35
C SER A 230 -19.30 -20.05 19.07
N TYR A 231 -20.06 -18.97 19.20
CA TYR A 231 -20.40 -18.05 18.13
C TYR A 231 -20.16 -16.62 18.57
N ILE A 232 -19.53 -15.82 17.71
CA ILE A 232 -19.36 -14.38 17.89
C ILE A 232 -19.92 -13.67 16.64
N ASN A 233 -20.61 -12.55 16.86
CA ASN A 233 -21.29 -11.83 15.79
C ASN A 233 -20.37 -11.01 14.88
N LYS A 234 -19.11 -10.79 15.29
CA LYS A 234 -18.12 -9.99 14.58
C LYS A 234 -16.74 -10.63 14.70
N ASP A 235 -16.06 -10.69 13.57
CA ASP A 235 -14.67 -11.12 13.39
C ASP A 235 -13.73 -9.92 13.09
N GLU A 236 -14.29 -8.81 12.60
CA GLU A 236 -13.59 -7.55 12.40
C GLU A 236 -14.39 -6.37 12.98
N ILE A 237 -13.67 -5.38 13.52
CA ILE A 237 -14.22 -4.10 13.91
C ILE A 237 -13.60 -3.04 13.01
N SER A 238 -14.43 -2.46 12.15
CA SER A 238 -14.03 -1.27 11.39
C SER A 238 -13.87 -0.13 12.38
N VAL A 239 -12.63 0.20 12.70
CA VAL A 239 -12.28 1.44 13.37
C VAL A 239 -12.56 2.56 12.35
N PRO A 240 -13.49 3.49 12.62
CA PRO A 240 -13.63 4.67 11.80
C PRO A 240 -12.31 5.41 11.89
N LYS A 241 -11.52 5.27 10.82
CA LYS A 241 -10.41 6.11 10.41
C LYS A 241 -9.84 6.94 11.57
N LEU A 242 -8.81 6.40 12.22
CA LEU A 242 -7.83 7.24 12.94
C LEU A 242 -7.29 8.36 12.04
N MET A 243 -7.48 8.27 10.71
CA MET A 243 -7.20 9.35 9.76
C MET A 243 -8.24 9.37 8.65
N LYS A 244 -8.95 10.49 8.55
CA LYS A 244 -9.89 10.81 7.47
C LYS A 244 -9.18 10.58 6.12
N LYS A 245 -9.58 9.56 5.33
CA LYS A 245 -9.22 9.52 3.90
C LYS A 245 -9.70 10.83 3.30
N VAL A 246 -8.77 11.64 2.84
CA VAL A 246 -9.07 12.70 1.87
C VAL A 246 -9.40 11.98 0.56
N SER A 247 -10.62 12.18 0.09
CA SER A 247 -11.06 11.85 -1.27
C SER A 247 -10.33 12.71 -2.29
#